data_AF-A0A522DEH0-F1
#
_entry.id   AF-A0A522DEH0-F1
#
_cell.length_a   1.000
_cell.length_b   1.000
_cell.length_c   1.000
_cell.angle_alpha   90.00
_cell.angle_beta   90.00
_cell.angle_gamma   90.00
#
_symmetry.space_group_name_H-M   'P 1'
#
loop_
_entity.id
_entity.type
_entity.pdbx_description
1 polymer ?
#
loop_
_entity_poly.entity_id
_entity_poly.type
_entity_poly.pdbx_seq_one_letter_code
_entity_poly.pdbx_strand_id
1 'polypeptide(L)'
;MGYWDHKRCHDNRSMRLWNSSAALVIGLLLPVTSAWGHAFPDHSEPRVGWTVDKSPAQVRIWFDGALEPVFSSIKVVNVNGEQVDKQDGRVNPADRTLLEVGLPTLPPGRYRVYWSVIAIDTHRTEGDYPFTIAGSR
;
A
#
# COMPACT_ATOMS: atom_id res chain seq x y z
N MET A 1 -67.79 69.19 1.27
CA MET A 1 -69.07 68.56 1.69
C MET A 1 -69.10 67.11 1.18
N GLY A 2 -69.31 66.15 2.08
CA GLY A 2 -69.60 64.71 1.82
C GLY A 2 -68.38 63.88 1.37
N TYR A 3 -67.80 62.94 2.13
CA TYR A 3 -68.37 61.66 2.62
C TYR A 3 -69.06 60.93 1.44
N TRP A 4 -68.68 59.71 1.03
CA TRP A 4 -68.90 58.45 1.73
C TRP A 4 -67.90 57.35 1.33
N ASP A 5 -67.39 56.67 2.35
CA ASP A 5 -66.85 55.31 2.30
C ASP A 5 -68.03 54.31 2.34
N HIS A 6 -68.04 53.34 1.42
CA HIS A 6 -68.76 52.09 1.61
C HIS A 6 -68.02 50.90 0.99
N LYS A 7 -67.44 50.11 1.90
CA LYS A 7 -67.42 48.64 1.96
C LYS A 7 -67.50 47.89 0.63
N ARG A 8 -66.50 47.02 0.44
CA ARG A 8 -66.78 45.60 0.17
C ARG A 8 -65.55 44.74 0.50
N CYS A 9 -65.67 43.94 1.56
CA CYS A 9 -64.87 42.73 1.71
C CYS A 9 -65.24 41.79 0.55
N HIS A 10 -64.27 41.51 -0.32
CA HIS A 10 -64.35 40.41 -1.27
C HIS A 10 -63.23 39.41 -0.95
N ASP A 11 -63.68 38.22 -0.59
CA ASP A 11 -63.13 36.91 -0.95
C ASP A 11 -61.62 36.66 -0.73
N ASN A 12 -61.29 36.06 0.41
CA ASN A 12 -59.97 35.51 0.68
C ASN A 12 -59.85 34.09 0.10
N ARG A 13 -59.65 33.99 -1.22
CA ARG A 13 -59.13 32.79 -1.88
C ARG A 13 -57.92 33.14 -2.74
N SER A 14 -56.74 33.01 -2.15
CA SER A 14 -55.57 32.62 -2.92
C SER A 14 -54.68 31.74 -2.05
N MET A 15 -54.60 30.47 -2.43
CA MET A 15 -53.63 29.51 -1.91
C MET A 15 -52.24 30.05 -2.24
N ARG A 16 -51.58 30.66 -1.26
CA ARG A 16 -50.16 30.98 -1.33
C ARG A 16 -49.43 29.94 -0.51
N LEU A 17 -49.04 28.87 -1.21
CA LEU A 17 -48.04 27.91 -0.75
C LEU A 17 -46.76 28.72 -0.43
N TRP A 18 -46.52 28.98 0.85
CA TRP A 18 -45.29 29.63 1.28
C TRP A 18 -44.21 28.53 1.36
N ASN A 19 -43.37 28.49 0.32
CA ASN A 19 -42.25 27.55 0.20
C ASN A 19 -41.38 27.56 1.48
N SER A 20 -41.43 26.47 2.24
CA SER A 20 -40.47 26.18 3.30
C SER A 20 -39.23 25.55 2.67
N SER A 21 -38.26 26.34 2.24
CA SER A 21 -36.97 25.83 1.79
C SER A 21 -36.02 25.67 2.99
N ALA A 22 -36.19 24.58 3.74
CA ALA A 22 -35.13 24.10 4.62
C ALA A 22 -34.07 23.40 3.76
N ALA A 23 -32.97 24.09 3.48
CA ALA A 23 -31.82 23.50 2.78
C ALA A 23 -31.14 22.49 3.72
N LEU A 24 -31.39 21.20 3.48
CA LEU A 24 -30.70 20.11 4.16
C LEU A 24 -29.30 19.95 3.54
N VAL A 25 -28.27 20.51 4.17
CA VAL A 25 -26.87 20.23 3.82
C VAL A 25 -26.52 18.85 4.36
N ILE A 26 -26.68 17.81 3.53
CA ILE A 26 -26.16 16.48 3.82
C ILE A 26 -24.64 16.54 3.56
N GLY A 27 -23.86 16.60 4.63
CA GLY A 27 -22.40 16.49 4.56
C GLY A 27 -22.00 15.10 4.09
N LEU A 28 -21.41 15.02 2.89
CA LEU A 28 -20.88 13.79 2.33
C LEU A 28 -19.57 13.44 3.06
N LEU A 29 -19.65 12.60 4.10
CA LEU A 29 -18.49 11.99 4.74
C LEU A 29 -17.93 10.90 3.82
N LEU A 30 -17.12 11.29 2.84
CA LEU A 30 -16.35 10.34 2.06
C LEU A 30 -15.22 9.78 2.93
N PRO A 31 -15.06 8.46 3.05
CA PRO A 31 -13.84 7.90 3.62
C PRO A 31 -12.67 8.30 2.72
N VAL A 32 -11.69 9.03 3.28
CA VAL A 32 -10.38 9.20 2.67
C VAL A 32 -9.71 7.83 2.67
N THR A 33 -9.89 7.06 1.60
CA THR A 33 -9.08 5.88 1.36
C THR A 33 -7.68 6.38 1.06
N SER A 34 -6.72 6.07 1.94
CA SER A 34 -5.31 6.29 1.67
C SER A 34 -4.97 5.57 0.37
N ALA A 35 -4.82 6.32 -0.72
CA ALA A 35 -4.28 5.80 -1.96
C ALA A 35 -2.78 5.59 -1.74
N TRP A 36 -2.40 4.43 -1.23
CA TRP A 36 -1.01 4.00 -1.21
C TRP A 36 -0.65 3.63 -2.63
N GLY A 37 -0.17 4.61 -3.37
CA GLY A 37 0.10 4.54 -4.81
C GLY A 37 1.51 4.08 -5.18
N HIS A 38 2.25 3.46 -4.26
CA HIS A 38 3.55 2.85 -4.49
C HIS A 38 3.75 1.72 -3.46
N ALA A 39 4.66 0.77 -3.72
CA ALA A 39 5.11 -0.21 -2.72
C ALA A 39 6.61 -0.03 -2.44
N PHE A 40 6.95 0.36 -1.22
CA PHE A 40 8.31 0.50 -0.71
C PHE A 40 8.61 -0.54 0.37
N PRO A 41 9.86 -1.01 0.50
CA PRO A 41 10.24 -1.89 1.59
C PRO A 41 9.98 -1.23 2.95
N ASP A 42 9.22 -1.91 3.82
CA ASP A 42 9.01 -1.54 5.21
C ASP A 42 10.09 -2.18 6.10
N HIS A 43 10.28 -3.50 5.98
CA HIS A 43 11.34 -4.23 6.68
C HIS A 43 11.75 -5.52 5.96
N SER A 44 12.85 -6.13 6.42
CA SER A 44 13.39 -7.36 5.84
C SER A 44 13.94 -8.32 6.89
N GLU A 45 13.98 -9.60 6.53
CA GLU A 45 14.65 -10.66 7.26
C GLU A 45 15.50 -11.49 6.26
N PRO A 46 16.84 -11.49 6.34
CA PRO A 46 17.67 -10.73 7.27
C PRO A 46 17.50 -9.21 7.16
N ARG A 47 17.67 -8.51 8.28
CA ARG A 47 17.66 -7.04 8.32
C ARG A 47 18.79 -6.48 7.44
N VAL A 48 18.52 -5.36 6.77
CA VAL A 48 19.50 -4.59 6.00
C VAL A 48 20.82 -4.41 6.77
N GLY A 49 21.93 -4.87 6.18
CA GLY A 49 23.29 -4.75 6.73
C GLY A 49 23.60 -5.67 7.91
N TRP A 50 22.67 -6.54 8.32
CA TRP A 50 22.82 -7.36 9.51
C TRP A 50 23.79 -8.53 9.31
N THR A 51 24.45 -8.93 10.40
CA THR A 51 25.23 -10.17 10.47
C THR A 51 24.44 -11.22 11.24
N VAL A 52 24.03 -12.30 10.56
CA VAL A 52 23.37 -13.46 11.17
C VAL A 52 24.39 -14.52 11.57
N ASP A 53 24.14 -15.21 12.68
CA ASP A 53 25.05 -16.26 13.18
C ASP A 53 24.97 -17.55 12.37
N LYS A 54 23.85 -17.79 11.68
CA LYS A 54 23.60 -19.01 10.91
C LYS A 54 22.95 -18.65 9.57
N SER A 55 23.12 -19.53 8.59
CA SER A 55 22.43 -19.40 7.31
C SER A 55 20.92 -19.35 7.53
N PRO A 56 20.22 -18.30 7.08
CA PRO A 56 18.77 -18.24 7.13
C PRO A 56 18.20 -19.19 6.07
N ALA A 57 17.00 -19.72 6.31
CA ALA A 57 16.33 -20.61 5.37
C ALA A 57 15.71 -19.86 4.17
N GLN A 58 15.52 -18.56 4.29
CA GLN A 58 14.88 -17.68 3.31
C GLN A 58 15.29 -16.23 3.53
N VAL A 59 15.12 -15.42 2.48
CA VAL A 59 15.07 -13.97 2.58
C VAL A 59 13.62 -13.52 2.41
N ARG A 60 13.19 -12.56 3.23
CA ARG A 60 11.85 -11.96 3.20
C ARG A 60 11.95 -10.45 3.22
N ILE A 61 11.11 -9.80 2.43
CA ILE A 61 10.95 -8.34 2.40
C ILE A 61 9.45 -8.06 2.46
N TRP A 62 9.05 -7.30 3.47
CA TRP A 62 7.69 -6.78 3.58
C TRP A 62 7.65 -5.38 3.00
N PHE A 63 6.61 -5.10 2.24
CA PHE A 63 6.35 -3.82 1.63
C PHE A 63 5.16 -3.16 2.32
N ASP A 64 5.10 -1.84 2.23
CA ASP A 64 3.93 -1.08 2.68
C ASP A 64 2.73 -1.31 1.74
N GLY A 65 2.95 -1.53 0.45
CA GLY A 65 1.92 -1.83 -0.54
C GLY A 65 1.81 -3.31 -0.92
N ALA A 66 0.61 -3.72 -1.37
CA ALA A 66 0.41 -5.02 -1.99
C ALA A 66 1.07 -5.10 -3.37
N LEU A 67 1.65 -6.26 -3.67
CA LEU A 67 2.45 -6.50 -4.87
C LEU A 67 1.65 -7.25 -5.95
N GLU A 68 2.05 -7.03 -7.20
CA GLU A 68 1.66 -7.83 -8.35
C GLU A 68 2.60 -9.04 -8.50
N PRO A 69 2.13 -10.28 -8.27
CA PRO A 69 3.00 -11.46 -8.19
C PRO A 69 3.79 -11.77 -9.46
N VAL A 70 3.19 -11.59 -10.64
CA VAL A 70 3.81 -12.02 -11.91
C VAL A 70 5.02 -11.15 -12.28
N PHE A 71 5.02 -9.89 -11.86
CA PHE A 71 6.04 -8.91 -12.25
C PHE A 71 6.96 -8.49 -11.09
N SER A 72 6.91 -9.22 -9.97
CA SER A 72 7.74 -8.98 -8.80
C SER A 72 8.77 -10.10 -8.64
N SER A 73 10.02 -9.73 -8.33
CA SER A 73 11.15 -10.65 -8.31
C SER A 73 12.14 -10.30 -7.20
N ILE A 74 12.80 -11.34 -6.70
CA ILE A 74 13.85 -11.27 -5.68
C ILE A 74 14.94 -12.30 -6.01
N LYS A 75 16.19 -11.93 -5.77
CA LYS A 75 17.34 -12.85 -5.88
C LYS A 75 18.41 -12.51 -4.85
N VAL A 76 19.20 -13.51 -4.48
CA VAL A 76 20.34 -13.38 -3.56
C VAL A 76 21.60 -13.81 -4.28
N VAL A 77 22.63 -12.95 -4.22
CA VAL A 77 23.93 -13.22 -4.83
C VAL A 77 25.05 -13.21 -3.80
N ASN A 78 26.12 -13.96 -4.09
CA ASN A 78 27.36 -13.93 -3.33
C ASN A 78 28.28 -12.79 -3.80
N VAL A 79 29.46 -12.67 -3.17
CA VAL A 79 30.48 -11.66 -3.52
C VAL A 79 31.05 -11.78 -4.94
N ASN A 80 30.93 -12.94 -5.57
CA ASN A 80 31.34 -13.18 -6.95
C ASN A 80 30.26 -12.78 -7.96
N GLY A 81 29.08 -12.34 -7.49
CA GLY A 81 27.93 -12.00 -8.33
C GLY A 81 27.10 -13.20 -8.78
N GLU A 82 27.39 -14.40 -8.25
CA GLU A 82 26.64 -15.61 -8.57
C GLU A 82 25.33 -15.65 -7.77
N GLN A 83 24.23 -16.02 -8.42
CA GLN A 83 22.96 -16.26 -7.73
C GLN A 83 23.06 -17.55 -6.90
N VAL A 84 22.72 -17.46 -5.61
CA VAL A 84 22.89 -18.55 -4.62
C VAL A 84 21.59 -18.92 -3.89
N ASP A 85 20.47 -18.36 -4.31
CA ASP A 85 19.15 -18.73 -3.82
C ASP A 85 18.58 -19.97 -4.54
N LYS A 86 17.40 -20.44 -4.11
CA LYS A 86 16.69 -21.59 -4.71
C LYS A 86 15.92 -21.26 -5.99
N GLN A 87 15.98 -20.02 -6.47
CA GLN A 87 15.25 -19.52 -7.64
C GLN A 87 13.73 -19.69 -7.55
N ASP A 88 13.18 -19.70 -6.33
CA ASP A 88 11.76 -19.85 -6.03
C ASP A 88 11.13 -18.55 -5.48
N GLY A 89 11.73 -17.42 -5.87
CA GLY A 89 11.32 -16.08 -5.47
C GLY A 89 9.87 -15.80 -5.87
N ARG A 90 9.06 -15.32 -4.92
CA ARG A 90 7.63 -15.15 -5.11
C ARG A 90 7.04 -14.09 -4.18
N VAL A 91 5.90 -13.54 -4.57
CA VAL A 91 4.99 -12.87 -3.62
C VAL A 91 4.23 -13.96 -2.86
N ASN A 92 4.15 -13.83 -1.55
CA ASN A 92 3.47 -14.80 -0.71
C ASN A 92 1.95 -14.79 -1.00
N PRO A 93 1.32 -15.94 -1.29
CA PRO A 93 -0.10 -15.99 -1.66
C PRO A 93 -1.06 -15.68 -0.50
N ALA A 94 -0.61 -15.84 0.75
CA ALA A 94 -1.39 -15.50 1.95
C ALA A 94 -1.16 -14.05 2.40
N ASP A 95 -0.04 -13.44 2.02
CA ASP A 95 0.29 -12.05 2.32
C ASP A 95 0.90 -11.37 1.07
N ARG A 96 0.07 -10.60 0.37
CA ARG A 96 0.48 -9.91 -0.87
C ARG A 96 1.49 -8.78 -0.66
N THR A 97 1.83 -8.44 0.57
CA THR A 97 2.88 -7.45 0.88
C THR A 97 4.26 -8.09 1.05
N LEU A 98 4.32 -9.42 1.12
CA LEU A 98 5.55 -10.17 1.39
C LEU A 98 6.15 -10.74 0.10
N LEU A 99 7.39 -10.34 -0.18
CA LEU A 99 8.25 -10.95 -1.20
C LEU A 99 9.27 -11.87 -0.52
N GLU A 100 9.37 -13.11 -0.94
CA GLU A 100 10.21 -14.13 -0.30
C GLU A 100 10.95 -15.00 -1.31
N VAL A 101 12.15 -15.46 -0.93
CA VAL A 101 12.93 -16.46 -1.68
C VAL A 101 13.63 -17.42 -0.73
N GLY A 102 13.62 -18.70 -1.07
CA GLY A 102 14.29 -19.74 -0.31
C GLY A 102 15.81 -19.71 -0.50
N LEU A 103 16.54 -20.06 0.56
CA LEU A 103 17.98 -20.24 0.53
C LEU A 103 18.36 -21.70 0.80
N PRO A 104 19.39 -22.24 0.13
CA PRO A 104 20.09 -23.42 0.62
C PRO A 104 20.92 -23.05 1.86
N THR A 105 21.61 -24.03 2.46
CA THR A 105 22.60 -23.73 3.49
C THR A 105 23.77 -22.99 2.84
N LEU A 106 23.96 -21.72 3.20
CA LEU A 106 25.01 -20.87 2.68
C LEU A 106 26.22 -20.85 3.64
N PRO A 107 27.46 -20.83 3.12
CA PRO A 107 28.65 -20.68 3.95
C PRO A 107 28.73 -19.27 4.57
N PRO A 108 29.57 -19.07 5.60
CA PRO A 108 29.93 -17.73 6.06
C PRO A 108 30.39 -16.83 4.92
N GLY A 109 29.94 -15.58 4.92
CA GLY A 109 30.24 -14.66 3.84
C GLY A 109 29.27 -13.49 3.74
N ARG A 110 29.56 -12.58 2.81
CA ARG A 110 28.69 -11.45 2.47
C ARG A 110 27.80 -11.81 1.29
N TYR A 111 26.54 -11.44 1.40
CA TYR A 111 25.52 -11.66 0.39
C TYR A 111 24.80 -10.35 0.09
N ARG A 112 24.21 -10.25 -1.09
CA ARG A 112 23.39 -9.11 -1.49
C ARG A 112 22.06 -9.59 -2.03
N VAL A 113 20.98 -9.01 -1.52
CA VAL A 113 19.61 -9.24 -1.95
C VAL A 113 19.28 -8.17 -2.98
N TYR A 114 18.81 -8.56 -4.16
CA TYR A 114 18.27 -7.67 -5.17
C TYR A 114 16.78 -7.93 -5.30
N TRP A 115 15.98 -6.88 -5.45
CA TRP A 115 14.54 -6.98 -5.63
C TRP A 115 14.04 -5.95 -6.65
N SER A 116 12.96 -6.30 -7.35
CA SER A 116 12.22 -5.42 -8.25
C SER A 116 10.75 -5.81 -8.17
N VAL A 117 9.88 -4.88 -7.82
CA VAL A 117 8.45 -5.16 -7.58
C VAL A 117 7.57 -4.21 -8.37
N ILE A 118 6.35 -4.64 -8.63
CA ILE A 118 5.27 -3.79 -9.15
C ILE A 118 4.17 -3.75 -8.09
N ALA A 119 3.79 -2.54 -7.66
CA ALA A 119 2.63 -2.34 -6.82
C ALA A 119 1.33 -2.54 -7.63
N ILE A 120 0.21 -2.82 -6.97
CA ILE A 120 -1.09 -2.99 -7.65
C ILE A 120 -1.50 -1.72 -8.44
N ASP A 121 -1.02 -0.54 -8.04
CA ASP A 121 -1.20 0.73 -8.76
C ASP A 121 -0.33 0.88 -10.03
N THR A 122 0.42 -0.15 -10.41
CA THR A 122 1.29 -0.25 -11.61
C THR A 122 2.65 0.44 -11.54
N HIS A 123 3.05 1.03 -10.42
CA HIS A 123 4.41 1.58 -10.28
C HIS A 123 5.43 0.49 -9.97
N ARG A 124 6.58 0.54 -10.67
CA ARG A 124 7.74 -0.30 -10.39
C ARG A 124 8.69 0.40 -9.41
N THR A 125 9.13 -0.34 -8.41
CA THR A 125 10.24 0.04 -7.52
C THR A 125 11.28 -1.07 -7.51
N GLU A 126 12.54 -0.72 -7.28
CA GLU A 126 13.65 -1.68 -7.22
C GLU A 126 14.72 -1.22 -6.24
N GLY A 127 15.55 -2.16 -5.80
CA GLY A 127 16.65 -1.87 -4.90
C GLY A 127 17.41 -3.13 -4.49
N ASP A 128 18.35 -2.93 -3.58
CA ASP A 128 19.18 -4.01 -3.06
C ASP A 128 19.71 -3.70 -1.66
N TYR A 129 20.10 -4.74 -0.92
CA TYR A 129 20.76 -4.57 0.37
C TYR A 129 21.69 -5.75 0.72
N PRO A 130 22.75 -5.50 1.52
CA PRO A 130 23.64 -6.56 1.97
C PRO A 130 23.15 -7.25 3.25
N PHE A 131 23.54 -8.50 3.44
CA PHE A 131 23.60 -9.15 4.76
C PHE A 131 24.88 -10.01 4.85
N THR A 132 25.24 -10.45 6.05
CA THR A 132 26.43 -11.27 6.27
C THR A 132 26.10 -12.49 7.13
N ILE A 133 26.65 -13.64 6.80
CA ILE A 133 26.62 -14.84 7.64
C ILE A 133 27.96 -14.91 8.36
N ALA A 134 27.93 -14.96 9.70
CA ALA A 134 29.13 -15.03 10.53
C ALA A 134 29.91 -16.34 10.27
N GLY A 135 31.25 -16.23 10.31
CA GLY A 135 32.11 -17.40 10.39
C GLY A 135 32.02 -18.01 11.78
N SER A 136 31.99 -19.34 11.87
CA SER A 136 32.22 -20.03 13.14
C SER A 136 33.58 -19.59 13.69
N ARG A 137 33.57 -18.96 14.87
CA ARG A 137 34.78 -18.68 15.65
C ARG A 137 35.29 -19.96 16.29
#